data_AF-A0A6H0J3A1-F1
#
_entry.id   AF-A0A6H0J3A1-F1
#
_cell.length_a   1.000
_cell.length_b   1.000
_cell.length_c   1.000
_cell.angle_alpha   90.00
_cell.angle_beta   90.00
_cell.angle_gamma   90.00
#
_symmetry.space_group_name_H-M   'P 1'
#
loop_
_entity.id
_entity.type
_entity.pdbx_description
1 polymer ?
#
loop_
_entity_poly.entity_id
_entity_poly.type
_entity_poly.pdbx_seq_one_letter_code
_entity_poly.pdbx_strand_id
1 'polypeptide(L)'
;MDPARLGSLHQTRLSFARSLIRQMARERWHVACAEFDLDAQGCGRAIYTVDTPEDRFSFVIFSQNLDESQRSDRVIAEQWDVACALCTAPLDDVMLAELAENVPRQEAGRCSSRVLVLTRGNRSQRNFEQVTEALARGEQPDPVWFQKVGYLYRTTAVYGNGKFGIADYDYVRRWRLFDRPFSPQMLAVYLLRHFSIEQVEHMARARAPRTAVPMQRDLARYIGMGNSTGLGMAPFLVNHPQLINQWVLMRETALARVRTFGTASPERIQRLRTLTARARQHMTEWWTDDAAQQAANDRTIADLDDLKAWLDGGTPTPQDLWQRLVQRAGSHYGLQGQELVNSLLLELHPELVDDLEDSMGTDERSDLEPGMSLRTLVAWLESSYDWALAVDFEHPDASYYFWYRSEEKEEPRLGERYVEPGADREMPLGIARDVRRCYDACQALLAEDAQTTVLDLVLQRRDLRGIVRRIQTLAPLAYGEIRGNLLARDCRPIHLLRCKLSFFGASKFDPRSDRWVRITLFQGAPLLDEMDASDDPDWFLPVAPPAS
;
A
#
# COMPACT_ATOMS: atom_id res chain seq x y z
N MET A 1 -10.94 -12.64 -7.15
CA MET A 1 -9.72 -11.83 -7.00
C MET A 1 -8.68 -12.30 -8.01
N ASP A 2 -8.87 -11.93 -9.28
CA ASP A 2 -7.89 -12.20 -10.35
C ASP A 2 -6.64 -11.30 -10.19
N PRO A 3 -5.41 -11.83 -10.26
CA PRO A 3 -4.21 -11.02 -10.12
C PRO A 3 -4.13 -9.81 -11.06
N ALA A 4 -4.49 -9.94 -12.35
CA ALA A 4 -4.37 -8.80 -13.28
C ALA A 4 -5.33 -7.65 -12.90
N ARG A 5 -6.54 -7.98 -12.46
CA ARG A 5 -7.49 -7.02 -11.89
C ARG A 5 -6.96 -6.35 -10.62
N LEU A 6 -6.45 -7.14 -9.66
CA LEU A 6 -5.84 -6.63 -8.43
C LEU A 6 -4.64 -5.72 -8.72
N GLY A 7 -3.85 -6.07 -9.73
CA GLY A 7 -2.73 -5.28 -10.25
C GLY A 7 -3.14 -4.03 -11.03
N SER A 8 -4.44 -3.75 -11.17
CA SER A 8 -4.96 -2.56 -11.84
C SER A 8 -5.60 -1.55 -10.89
N LEU A 9 -5.68 -1.88 -9.60
CA LEU A 9 -6.29 -1.01 -8.58
C LEU A 9 -5.55 0.33 -8.47
N HIS A 10 -6.32 1.36 -8.09
CA HIS A 10 -5.86 2.69 -7.70
C HIS A 10 -6.23 2.95 -6.25
N GLN A 11 -5.61 3.97 -5.64
CA GLN A 11 -6.07 4.43 -4.33
C GLN A 11 -7.54 4.88 -4.39
N THR A 12 -8.23 4.75 -3.26
CA THR A 12 -9.64 5.15 -3.11
C THR A 12 -9.80 5.94 -1.82
N ARG A 13 -10.99 6.43 -1.51
CA ARG A 13 -11.27 7.04 -0.20
C ARG A 13 -10.97 6.10 0.96
N LEU A 14 -11.15 4.78 0.80
CA LEU A 14 -10.86 3.75 1.82
C LEU A 14 -9.36 3.45 2.01
N SER A 15 -8.49 4.04 1.20
CA SER A 15 -7.05 3.82 1.34
C SER A 15 -6.54 4.40 2.67
N PHE A 16 -5.63 3.71 3.34
CA PHE A 16 -5.22 4.01 4.72
C PHE A 16 -4.62 5.41 4.87
N ALA A 17 -3.81 5.88 3.92
CA ALA A 17 -3.33 7.26 3.91
C ALA A 17 -4.48 8.28 3.79
N ARG A 18 -5.51 7.98 3.00
CA ARG A 18 -6.68 8.85 2.78
C ARG A 18 -7.55 8.90 4.04
N SER A 19 -7.85 7.74 4.62
CA SER A 19 -8.59 7.60 5.87
C SER A 19 -7.87 8.26 7.05
N LEU A 20 -6.54 8.13 7.15
CA LEU A 20 -5.76 8.79 8.20
C LEU A 20 -5.84 10.31 8.10
N ILE A 21 -5.64 10.90 6.91
CA ILE A 21 -5.71 12.36 6.75
C ILE A 21 -7.10 12.89 7.10
N ARG A 22 -8.18 12.21 6.68
CA ARG A 22 -9.55 12.59 7.08
C ARG A 22 -9.79 12.43 8.57
N GLN A 23 -9.20 11.41 9.20
CA GLN A 23 -9.29 11.25 10.65
C GLN A 23 -8.59 12.39 11.39
N MET A 24 -7.34 12.69 11.03
CA MET A 24 -6.55 13.78 11.62
C MET A 24 -7.28 15.13 11.50
N ALA A 25 -7.88 15.40 10.34
CA ALA A 25 -8.64 16.62 10.10
C ALA A 25 -9.92 16.69 10.95
N ARG A 26 -10.77 15.64 10.92
CA ARG A 26 -12.03 15.58 11.70
C ARG A 26 -11.79 15.66 13.21
N GLU A 27 -10.76 14.99 13.69
CA GLU A 27 -10.41 14.92 15.11
C GLU A 27 -9.48 16.07 15.54
N ARG A 28 -9.11 16.98 14.64
CA ARG A 28 -8.31 18.18 14.94
C ARG A 28 -6.98 17.85 15.62
N TRP A 29 -6.29 16.83 15.11
CA TRP A 29 -5.00 16.44 15.66
C TRP A 29 -4.01 17.58 15.53
N HIS A 30 -3.26 17.82 16.61
CA HIS A 30 -2.25 18.85 16.63
C HIS A 30 -0.86 18.22 16.54
N VAL A 31 -0.07 18.66 15.55
CA VAL A 31 1.32 18.23 15.41
C VAL A 31 2.22 19.44 15.62
N ALA A 32 3.17 19.33 16.55
CA ALA A 32 4.11 20.39 16.87
C ALA A 32 5.55 19.87 16.83
N CYS A 33 6.46 20.71 16.35
CA CYS A 33 7.89 20.45 16.45
C CYS A 33 8.37 20.78 17.87
N ALA A 34 8.70 19.75 18.66
CA ALA A 34 9.22 19.90 20.01
C ALA A 34 10.73 20.14 20.04
N GLU A 35 11.47 19.58 19.06
CA GLU A 35 12.91 19.76 18.90
C GLU A 35 13.27 19.77 17.41
N PHE A 36 14.11 20.71 16.99
CA PHE A 36 14.68 20.77 15.64
C PHE A 36 16.17 21.12 15.73
N ASP A 37 16.97 20.18 16.21
CA ASP A 37 18.42 20.33 16.40
C ASP A 37 19.16 19.75 15.20
N LEU A 38 19.15 20.50 14.09
CA LEU A 38 19.87 20.17 12.86
C LEU A 38 20.99 21.19 12.58
N ASP A 39 22.15 20.70 12.16
CA ASP A 39 23.23 21.54 11.65
C ASP A 39 22.90 22.17 10.27
N ALA A 40 23.83 22.95 9.72
CA ALA A 40 23.66 23.60 8.42
C ALA A 40 23.56 22.62 7.24
N GLN A 41 23.99 21.37 7.43
CA GLN A 41 23.90 20.27 6.46
C GLN A 41 22.61 19.44 6.64
N GLY A 42 21.75 19.83 7.60
CA GLY A 42 20.51 19.15 7.92
C GLY A 42 20.72 17.84 8.71
N CYS A 43 21.87 17.65 9.35
CA CYS A 43 22.17 16.47 10.16
C CYS A 43 21.92 16.77 11.64
N GLY A 44 21.42 15.78 12.38
CA GLY A 44 21.06 15.93 13.78
C GLY A 44 19.76 15.22 14.12
N ARG A 45 18.99 15.80 15.05
CA ARG A 45 17.76 15.20 15.58
C ARG A 45 16.59 16.17 15.47
N ALA A 46 15.42 15.63 15.13
CA ALA A 46 14.15 16.35 15.24
C ALA A 46 13.11 15.49 15.98
N ILE A 47 12.23 16.14 16.73
CA ILE A 47 11.16 15.49 17.50
C ILE A 47 9.85 16.23 17.25
N TYR A 48 8.85 15.50 16.77
CA TYR A 48 7.49 16.01 16.63
C TYR A 48 6.58 15.35 17.67
N THR A 49 5.75 16.14 18.34
CA THR A 49 4.65 15.63 19.18
C THR A 49 3.38 15.56 18.35
N VAL A 50 2.63 14.47 18.50
CA VAL A 50 1.31 14.29 17.88
C VAL A 50 0.29 14.18 18.99
N ASP A 51 -0.56 15.20 19.11
CA ASP A 51 -1.67 15.26 20.04
C ASP A 51 -2.96 14.88 19.32
N THR A 52 -3.63 13.86 19.85
CA THR A 52 -4.97 13.45 19.44
C THR A 52 -5.96 13.84 20.55
N PRO A 53 -7.28 13.65 20.36
CA PRO A 53 -8.25 13.94 21.42
C PRO A 53 -8.02 13.16 22.72
N GLU A 54 -7.48 11.93 22.63
CA GLU A 54 -7.35 11.02 23.78
C GLU A 54 -5.89 10.77 24.17
N ASP A 55 -4.94 10.89 23.24
CA ASP A 55 -3.57 10.38 23.40
C ASP A 55 -2.49 11.34 22.87
N ARG A 56 -1.24 11.08 23.27
CA ARG A 56 -0.05 11.77 22.78
C ARG A 56 1.01 10.78 22.32
N PHE A 57 1.62 11.08 21.18
CA PHE A 57 2.74 10.32 20.60
C PHE A 57 3.92 11.23 20.29
N SER A 58 5.08 10.63 20.08
CA SER A 58 6.29 11.35 19.66
C SER A 58 6.93 10.66 18.47
N PHE A 59 7.29 11.45 17.46
CA PHE A 59 8.02 10.98 16.29
C PHE A 59 9.43 11.55 16.31
N VAL A 60 10.40 10.66 16.56
CA VAL A 60 11.82 11.02 16.66
C VAL A 60 12.50 10.70 15.34
N ILE A 61 13.27 11.65 14.82
CA ILE A 61 13.99 11.54 13.56
C ILE A 61 15.47 11.77 13.83
N PHE A 62 16.30 10.83 13.39
CA PHE A 62 17.75 10.98 13.32
C PHE A 62 18.12 11.15 11.86
N SER A 63 18.66 12.32 11.50
CA SER A 63 19.17 12.57 10.15
C SER A 63 20.68 12.67 10.15
N GLN A 64 21.30 12.05 9.16
CA GLN A 64 22.73 12.06 8.95
C GLN A 64 23.02 12.23 7.46
N ASN A 65 24.23 12.66 7.15
CA ASN A 65 24.71 12.65 5.77
C ASN A 65 25.54 11.39 5.54
N LEU A 66 25.24 10.68 4.45
CA LEU A 66 26.02 9.52 4.03
C LEU A 66 26.88 9.84 2.82
N ASP A 67 28.06 9.24 2.75
CA ASP A 67 28.83 9.27 1.51
C ASP A 67 28.07 8.52 0.40
N GLU A 68 28.23 8.95 -0.84
CA GLU A 68 27.51 8.37 -1.99
C GLU A 68 27.73 6.86 -2.12
N SER A 69 28.94 6.39 -1.80
CA SER A 69 29.31 4.97 -1.82
C SER A 69 28.62 4.11 -0.76
N GLN A 70 28.10 4.73 0.31
CA GLN A 70 27.40 4.05 1.41
C GLN A 70 25.88 4.01 1.19
N ARG A 71 25.37 4.80 0.25
CA ARG A 71 23.94 4.89 -0.01
C ARG A 71 23.47 3.72 -0.85
N SER A 72 22.46 3.03 -0.33
CA SER A 72 21.80 1.96 -1.06
C SER A 72 20.29 2.11 -0.93
N ASP A 73 19.63 2.00 -2.07
CA ASP A 73 18.17 2.01 -2.20
C ASP A 73 17.52 0.73 -1.67
N ARG A 74 18.34 -0.24 -1.25
CA ARG A 74 17.89 -1.55 -0.79
C ARG A 74 17.58 -1.49 0.71
N VAL A 75 16.63 -2.32 1.12
CA VAL A 75 16.29 -2.55 2.52
C VAL A 75 17.52 -3.02 3.31
N ILE A 76 18.40 -3.79 2.67
CA ILE A 76 19.62 -4.36 3.27
C ILE A 76 20.82 -3.40 3.37
N ALA A 77 20.64 -2.09 3.20
CA ALA A 77 21.73 -1.16 3.46
C ALA A 77 22.14 -1.23 4.95
N GLU A 78 23.31 -0.73 5.31
CA GLU A 78 23.71 -0.62 6.73
C GLU A 78 23.35 0.76 7.31
N GLN A 79 23.19 1.76 6.45
CA GLN A 79 22.96 3.15 6.82
C GLN A 79 21.96 3.81 5.88
N TRP A 80 21.23 4.80 6.40
CA TRP A 80 20.29 5.63 5.66
C TRP A 80 20.44 7.11 6.04
N ASP A 81 20.05 8.02 5.16
CA ASP A 81 20.10 9.47 5.45
C ASP A 81 19.16 9.85 6.62
N VAL A 82 18.10 9.07 6.84
CA VAL A 82 17.22 9.19 8.01
C VAL A 82 16.79 7.84 8.59
N ALA A 83 16.72 7.78 9.91
CA ALA A 83 16.10 6.71 10.69
C ALA A 83 15.16 7.31 11.73
N CYS A 84 13.93 6.81 11.82
CA CYS A 84 12.87 7.42 12.61
C CYS A 84 12.10 6.39 13.44
N ALA A 85 11.51 6.85 14.55
CA ALA A 85 10.69 6.05 15.43
C ALA A 85 9.42 6.81 15.85
N LEU A 86 8.25 6.22 15.63
CA LEU A 86 6.99 6.67 16.24
C LEU A 86 6.83 5.94 17.57
N CYS A 87 6.64 6.70 18.65
CA CYS A 87 6.68 6.21 20.01
C CYS A 87 5.49 6.70 20.83
N THR A 88 5.17 5.94 21.88
CA THR A 88 4.32 6.42 22.98
C THR A 88 5.00 7.59 23.69
N ALA A 89 4.25 8.65 24.03
CA ALA A 89 4.74 9.79 24.80
C ALA A 89 4.38 9.63 26.29
N PRO A 90 5.04 10.39 27.21
CA PRO A 90 6.15 11.31 26.99
C PRO A 90 7.50 10.58 26.78
N LEU A 91 8.44 11.21 26.07
CA LEU A 91 9.82 10.73 25.98
C LEU A 91 10.63 11.27 27.16
N ASP A 92 11.34 10.39 27.85
CA ASP A 92 12.34 10.74 28.87
C ASP A 92 13.77 10.63 28.28
N ASP A 93 14.75 11.20 28.98
CA ASP A 93 16.15 11.23 28.52
C ASP A 93 16.74 9.82 28.30
N VAL A 94 16.28 8.84 29.10
CA VAL A 94 16.71 7.44 28.97
C VAL A 94 16.20 6.86 27.65
N MET A 95 14.92 7.04 27.36
CA MET A 95 14.32 6.58 26.11
C MET A 95 14.94 7.30 24.90
N LEU A 96 15.23 8.60 24.99
CA LEU A 96 15.91 9.32 23.92
C LEU A 96 17.32 8.77 23.65
N ALA A 97 18.07 8.43 24.70
CA ALA A 97 19.38 7.80 24.56
C ALA A 97 19.29 6.40 23.93
N GLU A 98 18.32 5.58 24.37
CA GLU A 98 18.06 4.26 23.79
C GLU A 98 17.69 4.33 22.31
N LEU A 99 16.83 5.29 21.94
CA LEU A 99 16.43 5.52 20.55
C LEU A 99 17.62 5.96 19.69
N ALA A 100 18.45 6.88 20.19
CA ALA A 100 19.64 7.35 19.47
C ALA A 100 20.64 6.23 19.22
N GLU A 101 20.79 5.30 20.15
CA GLU A 101 21.68 4.14 19.97
C GLU A 101 21.10 3.11 18.98
N ASN A 102 19.80 2.82 19.05
CA ASN A 102 19.22 1.65 18.38
C ASN A 102 18.49 1.94 17.07
N VAL A 103 17.83 3.09 16.95
CA VAL A 103 17.01 3.40 15.76
C VAL A 103 17.87 3.50 14.50
N PRO A 104 19.05 4.15 14.48
CA PRO A 104 19.91 4.16 13.30
C PRO A 104 20.45 2.77 12.90
N ARG A 105 20.64 1.85 13.87
CA ARG A 105 21.14 0.48 13.62
C ARG A 105 20.11 -0.44 12.95
N GLN A 106 18.83 -0.08 13.00
CA GLN A 106 17.72 -0.80 12.35
C GLN A 106 17.72 -2.31 12.64
N GLU A 107 18.10 -3.15 11.68
CA GLU A 107 18.06 -4.62 11.81
C GLU A 107 19.01 -5.16 12.91
N ALA A 108 20.11 -4.46 13.14
CA ALA A 108 21.05 -4.75 14.22
C ALA A 108 20.65 -4.10 15.56
N GLY A 109 19.73 -3.13 15.54
CA GLY A 109 19.23 -2.45 16.73
C GLY A 109 18.12 -3.23 17.42
N ARG A 110 17.90 -2.96 18.71
CA ARG A 110 16.73 -3.47 19.45
C ARG A 110 16.03 -2.33 20.16
N CYS A 111 14.72 -2.28 20.00
CA CYS A 111 13.87 -1.25 20.58
C CYS A 111 12.96 -1.87 21.65
N SER A 112 12.27 -1.01 22.40
CA SER A 112 11.27 -1.44 23.39
C SER A 112 9.85 -1.39 22.81
N SER A 113 8.91 -2.00 23.53
CA SER A 113 7.48 -1.97 23.19
C SER A 113 6.85 -0.57 23.22
N ARG A 114 7.59 0.45 23.67
CA ARG A 114 7.16 1.86 23.60
C ARG A 114 7.30 2.44 22.20
N VAL A 115 8.08 1.81 21.34
CA VAL A 115 8.20 2.14 19.91
C VAL A 115 7.10 1.42 19.16
N LEU A 116 6.28 2.15 18.41
CA LEU A 116 5.15 1.62 17.64
C LEU A 116 5.56 1.32 16.19
N VAL A 117 6.36 2.20 15.60
CA VAL A 117 6.80 2.08 14.20
C VAL A 117 8.25 2.52 14.09
N LEU A 118 9.02 1.79 13.29
CA LEU A 118 10.33 2.21 12.80
C LEU A 118 10.24 2.48 11.30
N THR A 119 10.80 3.58 10.84
CA THR A 119 10.91 3.88 9.41
C THR A 119 12.28 4.46 9.09
N ARG A 120 12.70 4.31 7.84
CA ARG A 120 13.99 4.79 7.36
C ARG A 120 13.91 5.16 5.89
N GLY A 121 14.78 6.03 5.44
CA GLY A 121 14.77 6.50 4.06
C GLY A 121 16.04 7.21 3.63
N ASN A 122 16.17 7.37 2.32
CA ASN A 122 17.26 8.09 1.70
C ASN A 122 16.75 9.32 0.95
N ARG A 123 17.58 10.35 0.90
CA ARG A 123 17.33 11.56 0.10
C ARG A 123 17.35 11.19 -1.38
N SER A 124 16.40 11.72 -2.14
CA SER A 124 16.50 11.76 -3.60
C SER A 124 17.55 12.81 -3.96
N GLN A 125 18.84 12.44 -3.94
CA GLN A 125 19.97 13.39 -3.96
C GLN A 125 19.79 14.54 -4.95
N ARG A 126 19.49 14.20 -6.21
CA ARG A 126 19.32 15.19 -7.26
C ARG A 126 18.22 16.20 -6.93
N ASN A 127 17.02 15.72 -6.62
CA ASN A 127 15.90 16.61 -6.31
C ASN A 127 16.15 17.39 -5.02
N PHE A 128 16.71 16.73 -4.02
CA PHE A 128 16.99 17.33 -2.72
C PHE A 128 17.95 18.51 -2.82
N GLU A 129 19.06 18.33 -3.54
CA GLU A 129 20.05 19.40 -3.76
C GLU A 129 19.50 20.51 -4.66
N GLN A 130 18.83 20.17 -5.77
CA GLN A 130 18.24 21.15 -6.68
C GLN A 130 17.18 22.03 -6.00
N VAL A 131 16.36 21.43 -5.12
CA VAL A 131 15.35 22.16 -4.35
C VAL A 131 16.01 23.08 -3.32
N THR A 132 17.00 22.56 -2.58
CA THR A 132 17.72 23.36 -1.58
C THR A 132 18.39 24.56 -2.23
N GLU A 133 19.02 24.39 -3.39
CA GLU A 133 19.68 25.46 -4.14
C GLU A 133 18.70 26.48 -4.72
N ALA A 134 17.58 26.03 -5.30
CA ALA A 134 16.54 26.94 -5.80
C ALA A 134 16.01 27.83 -4.66
N LEU A 135 15.62 27.22 -3.54
CA LEU A 135 15.12 27.94 -2.38
C LEU A 135 16.16 28.90 -1.81
N ALA A 136 17.43 28.49 -1.70
CA ALA A 136 18.53 29.33 -1.21
C ALA A 136 18.75 30.59 -2.08
N ARG A 137 18.56 30.47 -3.40
CA ARG A 137 18.67 31.59 -4.35
C ARG A 137 17.44 32.52 -4.34
N GLY A 138 16.41 32.21 -3.56
CA GLY A 138 15.16 32.97 -3.55
C GLY A 138 14.19 32.59 -4.66
N GLU A 139 14.42 31.44 -5.30
CA GLU A 139 13.63 30.91 -6.41
C GLU A 139 12.77 29.73 -5.95
N GLN A 140 11.76 29.37 -6.74
CA GLN A 140 10.97 28.17 -6.50
C GLN A 140 11.47 27.01 -7.38
N PRO A 141 11.51 25.77 -6.87
CA PRO A 141 11.86 24.61 -7.68
C PRO A 141 10.87 24.41 -8.84
N ASP A 142 11.37 24.00 -10.00
CA ASP A 142 10.53 23.72 -11.16
C ASP A 142 9.66 22.47 -10.88
N PRO A 143 8.31 22.58 -10.96
CA PRO A 143 7.40 21.45 -10.77
C PRO A 143 7.70 20.24 -11.66
N VAL A 144 8.30 20.45 -12.85
CA VAL A 144 8.67 19.39 -13.78
C VAL A 144 9.67 18.39 -13.16
N TRP A 145 10.52 18.83 -12.23
CA TRP A 145 11.47 17.95 -11.54
C TRP A 145 10.76 16.82 -10.76
N PHE A 146 9.52 17.08 -10.33
CA PHE A 146 8.72 16.15 -9.54
C PHE A 146 7.79 15.27 -10.38
N GLN A 147 7.72 15.47 -11.70
CA GLN A 147 6.92 14.61 -12.58
C GLN A 147 7.51 13.20 -12.67
N LYS A 148 8.85 13.09 -12.73
CA LYS A 148 9.57 11.81 -12.75
C LYS A 148 9.85 11.24 -11.36
N VAL A 149 10.16 12.11 -10.39
CA VAL A 149 10.45 11.72 -9.00
C VAL A 149 9.71 12.66 -8.05
N GLY A 150 8.49 12.31 -7.67
CA GLY A 150 7.57 13.16 -6.90
C GLY A 150 7.86 13.28 -5.40
N TYR A 151 9.11 13.15 -4.96
CA TYR A 151 9.48 13.09 -3.55
C TYR A 151 10.89 13.60 -3.25
N LEU A 152 11.11 14.09 -2.03
CA LEU A 152 12.43 14.46 -1.49
C LEU A 152 13.11 13.28 -0.78
N TYR A 153 12.34 12.46 -0.09
CA TYR A 153 12.80 11.21 0.52
C TYR A 153 12.10 10.01 -0.09
N ARG A 154 12.84 8.90 -0.14
CA ARG A 154 12.29 7.58 -0.43
C ARG A 154 12.48 6.68 0.78
N THR A 155 11.37 6.22 1.34
CA THR A 155 11.39 5.19 2.39
C THR A 155 11.87 3.86 1.81
N THR A 156 12.72 3.15 2.55
CA THR A 156 13.16 1.79 2.19
C THR A 156 12.49 0.74 3.05
N ALA A 157 12.02 1.10 4.24
CA ALA A 157 11.22 0.23 5.09
C ALA A 157 10.34 1.01 6.06
N VAL A 158 9.20 0.41 6.40
CA VAL A 158 8.32 0.83 7.48
C VAL A 158 7.94 -0.43 8.26
N TYR A 159 8.40 -0.53 9.50
CA TYR A 159 8.27 -1.71 10.34
C TYR A 159 7.30 -1.47 11.49
N GLY A 160 6.55 -2.51 11.83
CA GLY A 160 5.66 -2.57 12.98
C GLY A 160 5.52 -4.03 13.43
N ASN A 161 4.58 -4.27 14.34
CA ASN A 161 4.14 -5.60 14.75
C ASN A 161 5.27 -6.51 15.28
N GLY A 162 5.93 -6.08 16.36
CA GLY A 162 6.90 -6.91 17.10
C GLY A 162 8.32 -6.94 16.51
N LYS A 163 8.51 -6.43 15.29
CA LYS A 163 9.82 -6.49 14.62
C LYS A 163 10.87 -5.70 15.41
N PHE A 164 12.03 -6.31 15.68
CA PHE A 164 13.13 -5.71 16.45
C PHE A 164 12.80 -5.34 17.91
N GLY A 165 11.74 -5.93 18.48
CA GLY A 165 11.32 -5.67 19.86
C GLY A 165 10.36 -4.49 20.03
N ILE A 166 9.93 -3.85 18.93
CA ILE A 166 8.88 -2.81 18.95
C ILE A 166 7.52 -3.42 19.31
N ALA A 167 6.52 -2.57 19.56
CA ALA A 167 5.16 -2.99 19.89
C ALA A 167 4.59 -4.00 18.87
N ASP A 168 3.95 -5.05 19.39
CA ASP A 168 3.11 -5.94 18.60
C ASP A 168 1.74 -5.31 18.31
N TYR A 169 0.98 -5.93 17.41
CA TYR A 169 -0.33 -5.43 17.02
C TYR A 169 -1.34 -5.39 18.19
N ASP A 170 -1.27 -6.35 19.12
CA ASP A 170 -2.15 -6.39 20.30
C ASP A 170 -1.91 -5.23 21.27
N TYR A 171 -0.68 -4.74 21.37
CA TYR A 171 -0.37 -3.53 22.09
C TYR A 171 -0.83 -2.27 21.33
N VAL A 172 -0.56 -2.20 20.02
CA VAL A 172 -0.91 -1.05 19.17
C VAL A 172 -2.43 -0.79 19.14
N ARG A 173 -3.24 -1.85 19.06
CA ARG A 173 -4.71 -1.72 18.98
C ARG A 173 -5.37 -1.22 20.28
N ARG A 174 -4.62 -1.07 21.38
CA ARG A 174 -5.16 -0.51 22.63
C ARG A 174 -5.48 0.98 22.52
N TRP A 175 -4.82 1.67 21.60
CA TRP A 175 -4.94 3.11 21.42
C TRP A 175 -6.21 3.52 20.65
N ARG A 176 -7.02 2.57 20.14
CA ARG A 176 -8.28 2.74 19.34
C ARG A 176 -8.14 3.56 18.05
N LEU A 177 -7.43 4.68 18.11
CA LEU A 177 -6.83 5.46 17.04
C LEU A 177 -6.22 4.61 15.92
N PHE A 178 -5.63 3.47 16.29
CA PHE A 178 -4.94 2.54 15.40
C PHE A 178 -5.72 1.25 15.13
N ASP A 179 -7.03 1.25 15.33
CA ASP A 179 -7.92 0.12 14.98
C ASP A 179 -8.00 -0.10 13.47
N ARG A 180 -7.69 0.94 12.68
CA ARG A 180 -7.61 0.85 11.21
C ARG A 180 -6.26 0.28 10.78
N PRO A 181 -6.22 -0.63 9.79
CA PRO A 181 -4.98 -1.26 9.36
C PRO A 181 -3.92 -0.24 8.94
N PHE A 182 -2.70 -0.42 9.43
CA PHE A 182 -1.52 0.37 9.06
C PHE A 182 -1.57 1.87 9.42
N SER A 183 -2.54 2.36 10.19
CA SER A 183 -2.61 3.78 10.61
C SER A 183 -1.32 4.34 11.22
N PRO A 184 -0.65 3.70 12.19
CA PRO A 184 0.57 4.26 12.77
C PRO A 184 1.73 4.30 11.76
N GLN A 185 1.79 3.34 10.83
CA GLN A 185 2.77 3.33 9.75
C GLN A 185 2.52 4.48 8.76
N MET A 186 1.25 4.73 8.42
CA MET A 186 0.86 5.85 7.57
C MET A 186 1.18 7.20 8.22
N LEU A 187 0.96 7.33 9.54
CA LEU A 187 1.34 8.52 10.30
C LEU A 187 2.84 8.77 10.26
N ALA A 188 3.67 7.75 10.51
CA ALA A 188 5.12 7.88 10.44
C ALA A 188 5.62 8.32 9.05
N VAL A 189 5.01 7.80 7.97
CA VAL A 189 5.36 8.21 6.60
C VAL A 189 4.92 9.65 6.32
N TYR A 190 3.75 10.07 6.78
CA TYR A 190 3.26 11.44 6.62
C TYR A 190 4.12 12.46 7.39
N LEU A 191 4.52 12.15 8.63
CA LEU A 191 5.42 13.03 9.40
C LEU A 191 6.81 13.12 8.76
N LEU A 192 7.33 12.01 8.21
CA LEU A 192 8.59 12.04 7.48
C LEU A 192 8.50 12.88 6.20
N ARG A 193 7.34 12.88 5.53
CA ARG A 193 7.07 13.81 4.41
C ARG A 193 7.22 15.25 4.86
N HIS A 194 6.57 15.61 5.96
CA HIS A 194 6.61 16.96 6.49
C HIS A 194 8.04 17.38 6.83
N PHE A 195 8.77 16.54 7.57
CA PHE A 195 10.18 16.76 7.90
C PHE A 195 11.05 16.98 6.66
N SER A 196 10.80 16.24 5.56
CA SER A 196 11.59 16.40 4.33
C SER A 196 11.55 17.81 3.75
N ILE A 197 10.40 18.47 3.88
CA ILE A 197 10.18 19.84 3.39
C ILE A 197 10.86 20.84 4.35
N GLU A 198 10.64 20.68 5.66
CA GLU A 198 11.29 21.56 6.65
C GLU A 198 12.82 21.46 6.61
N GLN A 199 13.36 20.26 6.36
CA GLN A 199 14.81 20.05 6.26
C GLN A 199 15.43 20.79 5.07
N VAL A 200 14.82 20.74 3.87
CA VAL A 200 15.35 21.48 2.71
C VAL A 200 15.26 22.98 2.92
N GLU A 201 14.19 23.48 3.55
CA GLU A 201 14.04 24.90 3.89
C GLU A 201 15.05 25.36 4.95
N HIS A 202 15.32 24.53 5.96
CA HIS A 202 16.37 24.78 6.96
C HIS A 202 17.74 24.89 6.30
N MET A 203 18.09 23.91 5.46
CA MET A 203 19.37 23.91 4.74
C MET A 203 19.50 25.10 3.79
N ALA A 204 18.43 25.47 3.08
CA ALA A 204 18.41 26.65 2.21
C ALA A 204 18.66 27.94 3.01
N ARG A 205 17.98 28.10 4.15
CA ARG A 205 18.19 29.24 5.07
C ARG A 205 19.60 29.26 5.66
N ALA A 206 20.17 28.11 6.01
CA ALA A 206 21.54 28.02 6.51
C ALA A 206 22.58 28.42 5.45
N ARG A 207 22.36 28.03 4.18
CA ARG A 207 23.23 28.38 3.05
C ARG A 207 23.17 29.86 2.69
N ALA A 208 21.97 30.44 2.63
CA ALA A 208 21.77 31.81 2.17
C ALA A 208 20.70 32.56 2.97
N PRO A 209 20.99 32.98 4.23
CA PRO A 209 19.98 33.55 5.13
C PRO A 209 19.28 34.82 4.63
N ARG A 210 19.89 35.52 3.66
CA ARG A 210 19.37 36.78 3.10
C ARG A 210 18.44 36.59 1.91
N THR A 211 18.56 35.49 1.18
CA THR A 211 17.84 35.24 -0.07
C THR A 211 16.93 34.03 0.01
N ALA A 212 17.16 33.12 0.95
CA ALA A 212 16.39 31.90 1.07
C ALA A 212 14.89 32.18 1.25
N VAL A 213 14.06 31.50 0.46
CA VAL A 213 12.59 31.58 0.52
C VAL A 213 12.01 30.23 0.94
N PRO A 214 10.85 30.21 1.63
CA PRO A 214 10.12 28.97 1.87
C PRO A 214 9.56 28.42 0.55
N MET A 215 9.28 27.12 0.55
CA MET A 215 8.62 26.46 -0.58
C MET A 215 7.17 26.94 -0.70
N GLN A 216 6.75 27.23 -1.93
CA GLN A 216 5.35 27.53 -2.21
C GLN A 216 4.45 26.36 -1.83
N ARG A 217 3.29 26.69 -1.25
CA ARG A 217 2.40 25.70 -0.64
C ARG A 217 1.87 24.68 -1.63
N ASP A 218 1.53 25.08 -2.86
CA ASP A 218 1.09 24.16 -3.91
C ASP A 218 2.16 23.13 -4.27
N LEU A 219 3.42 23.56 -4.33
CA LEU A 219 4.55 22.67 -4.58
C LEU A 219 4.82 21.76 -3.38
N ALA A 220 4.81 22.31 -2.17
CA ALA A 220 4.98 21.54 -0.93
C ALA A 220 3.90 20.44 -0.81
N ARG A 221 2.64 20.75 -1.17
CA ARG A 221 1.58 19.73 -1.29
C ARG A 221 1.92 18.67 -2.35
N TYR A 222 2.42 19.09 -3.51
CA TYR A 222 2.75 18.17 -4.61
C TYR A 222 3.92 17.24 -4.31
N ILE A 223 4.76 17.53 -3.32
CA ILE A 223 5.79 16.59 -2.85
C ILE A 223 5.10 15.48 -2.06
N GLY A 224 5.39 14.23 -2.41
CA GLY A 224 5.00 13.05 -1.64
C GLY A 224 6.19 12.35 -1.00
N MET A 225 5.96 11.11 -0.56
CA MET A 225 6.98 10.20 -0.06
C MET A 225 7.17 9.06 -1.03
N GLY A 226 8.39 8.90 -1.53
CA GLY A 226 8.71 7.77 -2.37
C GLY A 226 8.78 6.48 -1.56
N ASN A 227 8.51 5.36 -2.23
CA ASN A 227 8.81 4.03 -1.72
C ASN A 227 9.20 3.10 -2.87
N SER A 228 10.13 2.18 -2.60
CA SER A 228 10.42 1.04 -3.48
C SER A 228 9.97 -0.24 -2.79
N THR A 229 8.95 -0.90 -3.35
CA THR A 229 8.42 -2.15 -2.78
C THR A 229 8.82 -3.33 -3.65
N GLY A 230 9.46 -4.32 -3.03
CA GLY A 230 9.80 -5.60 -3.65
C GLY A 230 8.90 -6.76 -3.19
N LEU A 231 9.34 -7.98 -3.48
CA LEU A 231 8.62 -9.23 -3.24
C LEU A 231 8.17 -9.48 -1.80
N GLY A 232 8.78 -8.81 -0.81
CA GLY A 232 8.46 -9.02 0.61
C GLY A 232 7.00 -8.78 0.98
N MET A 233 6.26 -7.98 0.22
CA MET A 233 4.84 -7.76 0.45
C MET A 233 3.93 -8.82 -0.16
N ALA A 234 4.35 -9.55 -1.19
CA ALA A 234 3.47 -10.53 -1.86
C ALA A 234 3.02 -11.67 -0.92
N PRO A 235 3.91 -12.29 -0.12
CA PRO A 235 3.51 -13.33 0.84
C PRO A 235 2.54 -12.84 1.91
N PHE A 236 2.57 -11.55 2.26
CA PHE A 236 1.62 -10.99 3.23
C PHE A 236 0.18 -11.17 2.76
N LEU A 237 -0.13 -10.92 1.48
CA LEU A 237 -1.50 -11.06 0.99
C LEU A 237 -1.97 -12.53 0.99
N VAL A 238 -1.03 -13.46 0.79
CA VAL A 238 -1.32 -14.90 0.79
C VAL A 238 -1.50 -15.42 2.22
N ASN A 239 -0.69 -14.94 3.15
CA ASN A 239 -0.66 -15.39 4.55
C ASN A 239 -1.74 -14.74 5.42
N HIS A 240 -2.29 -13.59 5.01
CA HIS A 240 -3.38 -12.88 5.70
C HIS A 240 -4.66 -12.80 4.86
N PRO A 241 -5.19 -13.94 4.36
CA PRO A 241 -6.26 -13.95 3.37
C PRO A 241 -7.60 -13.42 3.91
N GLN A 242 -7.88 -13.56 5.21
CA GLN A 242 -9.10 -13.01 5.80
C GLN A 242 -9.05 -11.49 5.86
N LEU A 243 -7.87 -10.92 6.15
CA LEU A 243 -7.65 -9.49 6.12
C LEU A 243 -7.79 -8.93 4.69
N ILE A 244 -7.19 -9.61 3.70
CA ILE A 244 -7.33 -9.20 2.30
C ILE A 244 -8.77 -9.34 1.81
N ASN A 245 -9.47 -10.42 2.19
CA ASN A 245 -10.89 -10.56 1.95
C ASN A 245 -11.65 -9.35 2.49
N GLN A 246 -11.37 -8.94 3.74
CA GLN A 246 -12.05 -7.82 4.37
C GLN A 246 -11.83 -6.51 3.59
N TRP A 247 -10.60 -6.23 3.17
CA TRP A 247 -10.28 -5.04 2.40
C TRP A 247 -11.02 -4.98 1.06
N VAL A 248 -11.01 -6.09 0.33
CA VAL A 248 -11.69 -6.18 -0.97
C VAL A 248 -13.20 -6.16 -0.76
N LEU A 249 -13.73 -6.84 0.26
CA LEU A 249 -15.16 -6.86 0.56
C LEU A 249 -15.69 -5.46 0.89
N MET A 250 -14.99 -4.68 1.71
CA MET A 250 -15.41 -3.31 2.02
C MET A 250 -15.39 -2.41 0.79
N ARG A 251 -14.34 -2.53 -0.05
CA ARG A 251 -14.27 -1.81 -1.32
C ARG A 251 -15.42 -2.16 -2.27
N GLU A 252 -15.70 -3.44 -2.47
CA GLU A 252 -16.77 -3.90 -3.36
C GLU A 252 -18.16 -3.59 -2.79
N THR A 253 -18.30 -3.60 -1.46
CA THR A 253 -19.51 -3.12 -0.77
C THR A 253 -19.72 -1.63 -1.02
N ALA A 254 -18.66 -0.83 -0.91
CA ALA A 254 -18.72 0.60 -1.22
C ALA A 254 -19.18 0.84 -2.66
N LEU A 255 -18.60 0.12 -3.63
CA LEU A 255 -18.99 0.23 -5.03
C LEU A 255 -20.44 -0.21 -5.27
N ALA A 256 -20.88 -1.29 -4.61
CA ALA A 256 -22.27 -1.74 -4.67
C ALA A 256 -23.23 -0.69 -4.10
N ARG A 257 -22.93 -0.10 -2.93
CA ARG A 257 -23.72 0.98 -2.32
C ARG A 257 -23.82 2.18 -3.26
N VAL A 258 -22.72 2.62 -3.84
CA VAL A 258 -22.70 3.76 -4.78
C VAL A 258 -23.54 3.46 -6.03
N ARG A 259 -23.44 2.25 -6.60
CA ARG A 259 -24.20 1.87 -7.79
C ARG A 259 -25.71 1.78 -7.54
N THR A 260 -26.11 1.37 -6.34
CA THR A 260 -27.53 1.15 -5.99
C THR A 260 -28.19 2.40 -5.40
N PHE A 261 -27.49 3.13 -4.54
CA PHE A 261 -28.05 4.23 -3.74
C PHE A 261 -27.47 5.61 -4.09
N GLY A 262 -26.41 5.67 -4.91
CA GLY A 262 -25.76 6.92 -5.27
C GLY A 262 -26.64 7.77 -6.20
N THR A 263 -26.94 9.00 -5.78
CA THR A 263 -27.67 9.96 -6.62
C THR A 263 -26.74 10.74 -7.54
N ALA A 264 -27.00 10.72 -8.84
CA ALA A 264 -26.28 11.51 -9.85
C ALA A 264 -26.81 12.95 -9.94
N SER A 265 -26.65 13.77 -8.89
CA SER A 265 -27.08 15.17 -8.94
C SER A 265 -26.27 15.98 -9.97
N PRO A 266 -26.77 17.12 -10.47
CA PRO A 266 -26.00 18.01 -11.36
C PRO A 266 -24.62 18.38 -10.79
N GLU A 267 -24.53 18.61 -9.48
CA GLU A 267 -23.28 18.94 -8.78
C GLU A 267 -22.29 17.76 -8.81
N ARG A 268 -22.77 16.52 -8.59
CA ARG A 268 -21.93 15.32 -8.66
C ARG A 268 -21.47 15.00 -10.06
N ILE A 269 -22.33 15.23 -11.07
CA ILE A 269 -21.94 15.09 -12.47
C ILE A 269 -20.86 16.12 -12.81
N GLN A 270 -21.03 17.38 -12.38
CA GLN A 270 -20.01 18.40 -12.58
C GLN A 270 -18.70 18.05 -11.86
N ARG A 271 -18.78 17.55 -10.63
CA ARG A 271 -17.60 17.07 -9.89
C ARG A 271 -16.94 15.89 -10.60
N LEU A 272 -17.70 14.95 -11.16
CA LEU A 272 -17.16 13.86 -11.96
C LEU A 272 -16.42 14.41 -13.19
N ARG A 273 -16.96 15.40 -13.90
CA ARG A 273 -16.25 16.04 -15.03
C ARG A 273 -14.92 16.64 -14.59
N THR A 274 -14.90 17.36 -13.47
CA THR A 274 -13.68 17.95 -12.91
C THR A 274 -12.66 16.87 -12.53
N LEU A 275 -13.11 15.80 -11.87
CA LEU A 275 -12.24 14.69 -11.49
C LEU A 275 -11.74 13.90 -12.69
N THR A 276 -12.55 13.69 -13.74
CA THR A 276 -12.13 13.04 -14.98
C THR A 276 -11.05 13.88 -15.68
N ALA A 277 -11.22 15.21 -15.75
CA ALA A 277 -10.20 16.09 -16.32
C ALA A 277 -8.88 16.05 -15.51
N ARG A 278 -8.98 16.10 -14.17
CA ARG A 278 -7.82 15.98 -13.27
C ARG A 278 -7.14 14.61 -13.41
N ALA A 279 -7.92 13.54 -13.45
CA ALA A 279 -7.43 12.18 -13.63
C ALA A 279 -6.67 12.04 -14.95
N ARG A 280 -7.21 12.59 -16.04
CA ARG A 280 -6.57 12.58 -17.35
C ARG A 280 -5.21 13.28 -17.30
N GLN A 281 -5.15 14.47 -16.69
CA GLN A 281 -3.89 15.19 -16.50
C GLN A 281 -2.92 14.40 -15.62
N HIS A 282 -3.38 13.86 -14.49
CA HIS A 282 -2.57 13.02 -13.60
C HIS A 282 -1.95 11.82 -14.34
N MET A 283 -2.73 11.14 -15.19
CA MET A 283 -2.25 10.03 -16.01
C MET A 283 -1.22 10.46 -17.05
N THR A 284 -1.38 11.65 -17.64
CA THR A 284 -0.38 12.25 -18.55
C THR A 284 0.92 12.61 -17.81
N GLU A 285 0.83 13.07 -16.56
CA GLU A 285 1.98 13.37 -15.70
C GLU A 285 2.57 12.14 -14.99
N TRP A 286 2.00 10.96 -15.21
CA TRP A 286 2.53 9.71 -14.68
C TRP A 286 3.53 9.11 -15.66
N TRP A 287 4.78 9.47 -15.43
CA TRP A 287 5.91 8.96 -16.18
C TRP A 287 6.41 7.60 -15.66
N THR A 288 6.79 6.70 -16.57
CA THR A 288 7.37 5.37 -16.28
C THR A 288 8.33 4.95 -17.39
N ASP A 289 9.39 4.20 -17.05
CA ASP A 289 10.27 3.57 -18.06
C ASP A 289 9.71 2.23 -18.56
N ASP A 290 8.74 1.65 -17.85
CA ASP A 290 8.13 0.37 -18.19
C ASP A 290 7.12 0.51 -19.34
N ALA A 291 7.43 -0.11 -20.49
CA ALA A 291 6.62 0.00 -21.70
C ALA A 291 5.20 -0.55 -21.53
N ALA A 292 5.01 -1.61 -20.74
CA ALA A 292 3.69 -2.18 -20.49
C ALA A 292 2.82 -1.24 -19.66
N GLN A 293 3.39 -0.63 -18.62
CA GLN A 293 2.71 0.37 -17.79
C GLN A 293 2.46 1.66 -18.58
N GLN A 294 3.39 2.09 -19.45
CA GLN A 294 3.15 3.25 -20.32
C GLN A 294 1.98 3.00 -21.26
N ALA A 295 1.92 1.83 -21.90
CA ALA A 295 0.79 1.45 -22.76
C ALA A 295 -0.54 1.40 -21.98
N ALA A 296 -0.52 0.93 -20.73
CA ALA A 296 -1.70 0.95 -19.86
C ALA A 296 -2.12 2.39 -19.49
N ASN A 297 -1.15 3.29 -19.25
CA ASN A 297 -1.42 4.71 -19.00
C ASN A 297 -2.05 5.37 -20.23
N ASP A 298 -1.47 5.17 -21.42
CA ASP A 298 -1.97 5.71 -22.69
C ASP A 298 -3.39 5.21 -22.97
N ARG A 299 -3.65 3.91 -22.73
CA ARG A 299 -5.01 3.35 -22.85
C ARG A 299 -5.96 4.00 -21.85
N THR A 300 -5.54 4.19 -20.61
CA THR A 300 -6.37 4.84 -19.58
C THR A 300 -6.68 6.29 -19.92
N ILE A 301 -5.74 7.02 -20.55
CA ILE A 301 -5.98 8.38 -21.06
C ILE A 301 -7.08 8.37 -22.12
N ALA A 302 -7.01 7.43 -23.08
CA ALA A 302 -8.05 7.27 -24.10
C ALA A 302 -9.42 6.89 -23.49
N ASP A 303 -9.43 6.01 -22.48
CA ASP A 303 -10.64 5.64 -21.74
C ASP A 303 -11.26 6.86 -21.02
N LEU A 304 -10.44 7.76 -20.47
CA LEU A 304 -10.89 9.01 -19.84
C LEU A 304 -11.40 10.05 -20.86
N ASP A 305 -10.80 10.11 -22.05
CA ASP A 305 -11.28 10.95 -23.16
C ASP A 305 -12.65 10.48 -23.65
N ASP A 306 -12.86 9.17 -23.76
CA ASP A 306 -14.18 8.60 -24.04
C ASP A 306 -15.19 8.90 -22.93
N LEU A 307 -14.80 8.75 -21.65
CA LEU A 307 -15.67 9.09 -20.51
C LEU A 307 -16.09 10.55 -20.56
N LYS A 308 -15.15 11.46 -20.82
CA LYS A 308 -15.44 12.89 -20.97
C LYS A 308 -16.44 13.13 -22.09
N ALA A 309 -16.22 12.55 -23.27
CA ALA A 309 -17.13 12.69 -24.41
C ALA A 309 -18.52 12.12 -24.11
N TRP A 310 -18.61 10.97 -23.44
CA TRP A 310 -19.87 10.35 -23.03
C TRP A 310 -20.65 11.21 -22.04
N LEU A 311 -19.96 11.81 -21.06
CA LEU A 311 -20.58 12.76 -20.16
C LEU A 311 -21.05 14.01 -20.93
N ASP A 312 -20.22 14.57 -21.83
CA ASP A 312 -20.53 15.79 -22.60
C ASP A 312 -21.69 15.58 -23.61
N GLY A 313 -21.87 14.36 -24.11
CA GLY A 313 -22.90 13.97 -25.10
C GLY A 313 -24.37 14.00 -24.62
N GLY A 314 -24.66 14.63 -23.49
CA GLY A 314 -26.03 14.85 -23.02
C GLY A 314 -26.74 13.58 -22.57
N THR A 315 -26.05 12.67 -21.88
CA THR A 315 -26.71 11.56 -21.21
C THR A 315 -27.81 12.14 -20.31
N PRO A 316 -29.08 11.70 -20.42
CA PRO A 316 -30.08 12.03 -19.41
C PRO A 316 -29.50 11.72 -18.03
N THR A 317 -30.05 12.29 -16.96
CA THR A 317 -29.60 11.96 -15.60
C THR A 317 -30.51 10.88 -15.02
N PRO A 318 -30.47 9.62 -15.49
CA PRO A 318 -31.32 8.60 -14.92
C PRO A 318 -30.77 8.22 -13.54
N GLN A 319 -31.63 7.64 -12.72
CA GLN A 319 -31.25 7.15 -11.40
C GLN A 319 -30.16 6.05 -11.47
N ASP A 320 -30.02 5.36 -12.59
CA ASP A 320 -29.05 4.28 -12.82
C ASP A 320 -27.76 4.73 -13.53
N LEU A 321 -27.46 6.04 -13.57
CA LEU A 321 -26.30 6.58 -14.31
C LEU A 321 -24.97 5.91 -13.91
N TRP A 322 -24.74 5.71 -12.62
CA TRP A 322 -23.51 5.07 -12.11
C TRP A 322 -23.41 3.61 -12.50
N GLN A 323 -24.52 2.88 -12.49
CA GLN A 323 -24.59 1.51 -12.99
C GLN A 323 -24.23 1.45 -14.48
N ARG A 324 -24.78 2.36 -15.28
CA ARG A 324 -24.48 2.45 -16.72
C ARG A 324 -23.02 2.80 -16.98
N LEU A 325 -22.44 3.68 -16.17
CA LEU A 325 -21.03 4.04 -16.27
C LEU A 325 -20.12 2.84 -15.99
N VAL A 326 -20.37 2.09 -14.90
CA VAL A 326 -19.61 0.87 -14.58
C VAL A 326 -19.75 -0.18 -15.69
N GLN A 327 -20.95 -0.38 -16.24
CA GLN A 327 -21.18 -1.29 -17.36
C GLN A 327 -20.45 -0.84 -18.63
N ARG A 328 -20.48 0.45 -18.96
CA ARG A 328 -19.75 1.03 -20.09
C ARG A 328 -18.25 0.78 -19.92
N ALA A 329 -17.70 1.10 -18.75
CA ALA A 329 -16.29 0.87 -18.47
C ALA A 329 -15.93 -0.62 -18.63
N GLY A 330 -16.76 -1.53 -18.09
CA GLY A 330 -16.58 -2.97 -18.22
C GLY A 330 -16.52 -3.48 -19.68
N SER A 331 -17.28 -2.86 -20.58
CA SER A 331 -17.37 -3.25 -21.99
C SER A 331 -16.34 -2.56 -22.90
N HIS A 332 -15.85 -1.37 -22.54
CA HIS A 332 -15.06 -0.52 -23.44
C HIS A 332 -13.65 -0.21 -22.94
N TYR A 333 -13.39 -0.25 -21.62
CA TYR A 333 -12.14 0.24 -21.04
C TYR A 333 -11.18 -0.89 -20.68
N GLY A 334 -9.88 -0.57 -20.63
CA GLY A 334 -8.88 -1.48 -20.07
C GLY A 334 -9.06 -1.64 -18.56
N LEU A 335 -8.47 -2.68 -17.95
CA LEU A 335 -8.62 -2.94 -16.52
C LEU A 335 -8.24 -1.74 -15.63
N GLN A 336 -7.16 -1.02 -15.98
CA GLN A 336 -6.74 0.17 -15.26
C GLN A 336 -7.76 1.33 -15.38
N GLY A 337 -8.37 1.52 -16.55
CA GLY A 337 -9.43 2.51 -16.77
C GLY A 337 -10.72 2.14 -16.03
N GLN A 338 -11.11 0.86 -16.04
CA GLN A 338 -12.24 0.35 -15.26
C GLN A 338 -12.08 0.62 -13.76
N GLU A 339 -10.90 0.31 -13.22
CA GLU A 339 -10.61 0.52 -11.81
C GLU A 339 -10.48 2.01 -11.42
N LEU A 340 -10.06 2.85 -12.36
CA LEU A 340 -10.04 4.30 -12.16
C LEU A 340 -11.47 4.86 -12.11
N VAL A 341 -12.37 4.41 -12.99
CA VAL A 341 -13.80 4.77 -12.95
C VAL A 341 -14.43 4.38 -11.61
N ASN A 342 -14.15 3.17 -11.12
CA ASN A 342 -14.62 2.74 -9.80
C ASN A 342 -14.12 3.68 -8.70
N SER A 343 -12.84 4.05 -8.74
CA SER A 343 -12.24 4.96 -7.75
C SER A 343 -12.85 6.37 -7.81
N LEU A 344 -13.12 6.89 -9.00
CA LEU A 344 -13.82 8.16 -9.21
C LEU A 344 -15.23 8.13 -8.61
N LEU A 345 -15.98 7.04 -8.81
CA LEU A 345 -17.32 6.89 -8.24
C LEU A 345 -17.31 6.86 -6.71
N LEU A 346 -16.36 6.15 -6.11
CA LEU A 346 -16.18 6.14 -4.65
C LEU A 346 -15.85 7.55 -4.13
N GLU A 347 -15.09 8.35 -4.88
CA GLU A 347 -14.73 9.71 -4.49
C GLU A 347 -15.95 10.67 -4.44
N LEU A 348 -17.01 10.41 -5.21
CA LEU A 348 -18.21 11.27 -5.29
C LEU A 348 -19.21 11.09 -4.14
N HIS A 349 -19.08 10.00 -3.39
CA HIS A 349 -20.09 9.53 -2.45
C HIS A 349 -19.50 9.22 -1.06
N PRO A 350 -18.84 10.20 -0.40
CA PRO A 350 -18.28 9.98 0.94
C PRO A 350 -19.32 9.44 1.92
N GLU A 351 -20.57 9.86 1.80
CA GLU A 351 -21.68 9.45 2.67
C GLU A 351 -22.06 7.96 2.57
N LEU A 352 -21.64 7.26 1.50
CA LEU A 352 -21.90 5.84 1.29
C LEU A 352 -20.66 4.97 1.50
N VAL A 353 -19.49 5.60 1.65
CA VAL A 353 -18.18 4.96 1.57
C VAL A 353 -17.42 5.07 2.88
N ASP A 354 -17.38 6.26 3.48
CA ASP A 354 -16.39 6.56 4.52
C ASP A 354 -16.61 5.73 5.80
N ASP A 355 -17.84 5.30 6.12
CA ASP A 355 -18.13 4.44 7.29
C ASP A 355 -17.49 3.04 7.19
N LEU A 356 -17.20 2.58 5.98
CA LEU A 356 -16.61 1.26 5.75
C LEU A 356 -15.12 1.19 6.15
N GLU A 357 -14.46 2.33 6.33
CA GLU A 357 -13.05 2.38 6.70
C GLU A 357 -12.78 1.76 8.08
N ASP A 358 -13.76 1.82 8.99
CA ASP A 358 -13.69 1.23 10.33
C ASP A 358 -13.90 -0.29 10.31
N SER A 359 -14.34 -0.85 9.19
CA SER A 359 -14.56 -2.28 8.99
C SER A 359 -13.45 -2.94 8.19
N MET A 360 -12.28 -2.30 8.05
CA MET A 360 -11.13 -2.84 7.28
C MET A 360 -10.24 -3.79 8.11
N GLY A 361 -10.41 -3.83 9.43
CA GLY A 361 -9.73 -4.78 10.31
C GLY A 361 -10.45 -6.14 10.39
N THR A 362 -9.72 -7.19 10.79
CA THR A 362 -10.31 -8.51 11.05
C THR A 362 -9.49 -9.30 12.06
N ASP A 363 -10.14 -10.18 12.81
CA ASP A 363 -9.51 -11.16 13.69
C ASP A 363 -9.34 -12.48 12.94
N GLU A 364 -8.12 -12.74 12.45
CA GLU A 364 -7.87 -13.94 11.66
C GLU A 364 -7.85 -15.21 12.52
N ARG A 365 -8.70 -16.16 12.18
CA ARG A 365 -8.73 -17.50 12.79
C ARG A 365 -8.74 -18.56 11.70
N SER A 366 -8.17 -19.72 11.97
CA SER A 366 -8.20 -20.82 11.01
C SER A 366 -8.30 -22.13 11.76
N ASP A 367 -9.50 -22.51 12.17
CA ASP A 367 -9.70 -23.75 12.91
C ASP A 367 -9.94 -24.91 11.95
N LEU A 368 -9.45 -26.09 12.33
CA LEU A 368 -9.72 -27.32 11.59
C LEU A 368 -11.06 -27.87 12.08
N GLU A 369 -11.98 -28.18 11.18
CA GLU A 369 -13.22 -28.91 11.49
C GLU A 369 -13.03 -30.39 11.12
N PRO A 370 -12.66 -31.28 12.07
CA PRO A 370 -12.28 -32.64 11.73
C PRO A 370 -13.47 -33.52 11.35
N GLY A 371 -14.66 -33.21 11.88
CA GLY A 371 -15.90 -33.95 11.63
C GLY A 371 -16.56 -33.65 10.28
N MET A 372 -16.04 -32.69 9.52
CA MET A 372 -16.54 -32.39 8.17
C MET A 372 -16.39 -33.60 7.25
N SER A 373 -17.43 -33.94 6.49
CA SER A 373 -17.33 -35.01 5.50
C SER A 373 -16.37 -34.63 4.37
N LEU A 374 -15.61 -35.59 3.83
CA LEU A 374 -14.74 -35.31 2.67
C LEU A 374 -15.54 -34.89 1.44
N ARG A 375 -16.80 -35.33 1.29
CA ARG A 375 -17.68 -34.87 0.21
C ARG A 375 -17.97 -33.38 0.29
N THR A 376 -18.21 -32.86 1.49
CA THR A 376 -18.39 -31.42 1.71
C THR A 376 -17.12 -30.65 1.35
N LEU A 377 -15.96 -31.14 1.78
CA LEU A 377 -14.67 -30.52 1.44
C LEU A 377 -14.43 -30.52 -0.08
N VAL A 378 -14.72 -31.64 -0.76
CA VAL A 378 -14.64 -31.75 -2.23
C VAL A 378 -15.58 -30.78 -2.93
N ALA A 379 -16.82 -30.61 -2.45
CA ALA A 379 -17.74 -29.63 -3.01
C ALA A 379 -17.21 -28.19 -2.87
N TRP A 380 -16.53 -27.86 -1.77
CA TRP A 380 -15.86 -26.56 -1.60
C TRP A 380 -14.66 -26.39 -2.52
N LEU A 381 -13.87 -27.44 -2.72
CA LEU A 381 -12.78 -27.45 -3.69
C LEU A 381 -13.28 -27.20 -5.12
N GLU A 382 -14.36 -27.85 -5.54
CA GLU A 382 -14.90 -27.73 -6.89
C GLU A 382 -15.58 -26.38 -7.15
N SER A 383 -16.22 -25.78 -6.14
CA SER A 383 -16.94 -24.50 -6.28
C SER A 383 -16.07 -23.27 -6.06
N SER A 384 -15.16 -23.29 -5.08
CA SER A 384 -14.37 -22.12 -4.67
C SER A 384 -12.93 -22.16 -5.22
N TYR A 385 -12.45 -23.34 -5.66
CA TYR A 385 -11.08 -23.54 -6.12
C TYR A 385 -10.98 -24.16 -7.53
N ASP A 386 -12.03 -24.07 -8.35
CA ASP A 386 -12.04 -24.41 -9.78
C ASP A 386 -10.79 -23.89 -10.53
N TRP A 387 -10.37 -22.66 -10.25
CA TRP A 387 -9.21 -21.99 -10.83
C TRP A 387 -7.89 -22.70 -10.51
N ALA A 388 -7.78 -23.32 -9.34
CA ALA A 388 -6.61 -24.10 -8.94
C ALA A 388 -6.66 -25.50 -9.53
N LEU A 389 -7.85 -26.12 -9.58
CA LEU A 389 -8.06 -27.45 -10.15
C LEU A 389 -7.87 -27.49 -11.67
N ALA A 390 -8.07 -26.36 -12.35
CA ALA A 390 -7.84 -26.20 -13.79
C ALA A 390 -6.36 -26.12 -14.18
N VAL A 391 -5.44 -26.00 -13.22
CA VAL A 391 -3.99 -25.93 -13.49
C VAL A 391 -3.43 -27.31 -13.72
N ASP A 392 -2.75 -27.50 -14.85
CA ASP A 392 -1.97 -28.70 -15.14
C ASP A 392 -0.59 -28.62 -14.49
N PHE A 393 -0.44 -29.28 -13.34
CA PHE A 393 0.82 -29.33 -12.59
C PHE A 393 1.83 -30.34 -13.15
N GLU A 394 1.47 -31.15 -14.15
CA GLU A 394 2.44 -31.97 -14.89
C GLU A 394 3.27 -31.11 -15.86
N HIS A 395 2.74 -29.95 -16.27
CA HIS A 395 3.46 -29.01 -17.11
C HIS A 395 4.50 -28.22 -16.30
N PRO A 396 5.79 -28.17 -16.71
CA PRO A 396 6.84 -27.48 -15.96
C PRO A 396 6.55 -26.01 -15.67
N ASP A 397 5.91 -25.31 -16.61
CA ASP A 397 5.58 -23.88 -16.44
C ASP A 397 4.58 -23.61 -15.31
N ALA A 398 3.78 -24.59 -14.88
CA ALA A 398 2.85 -24.44 -13.75
C ALA A 398 3.57 -24.45 -12.39
N SER A 399 4.78 -25.01 -12.33
CA SER A 399 5.63 -25.04 -11.14
C SER A 399 7.00 -24.40 -11.42
N TYR A 400 7.06 -23.42 -12.32
CA TYR A 400 8.29 -22.80 -12.78
C TYR A 400 9.09 -22.14 -11.66
N TYR A 401 8.40 -21.44 -10.76
CA TYR A 401 9.02 -20.77 -9.62
C TYR A 401 8.84 -21.52 -8.30
N PHE A 402 9.70 -21.19 -7.34
CA PHE A 402 9.51 -21.48 -5.92
C PHE A 402 9.83 -20.22 -5.11
N TRP A 403 9.01 -19.97 -4.09
CA TRP A 403 9.23 -18.87 -3.16
C TRP A 403 10.08 -19.35 -2.00
N TYR A 404 11.06 -18.57 -1.57
CA TYR A 404 11.90 -18.92 -0.42
C TYR A 404 12.25 -17.69 0.39
N ARG A 405 12.68 -17.90 1.63
CA ARG A 405 13.22 -16.85 2.48
C ARG A 405 14.75 -16.93 2.44
N SER A 406 15.41 -15.86 2.02
CA SER A 406 16.87 -15.79 2.01
C SER A 406 17.41 -15.67 3.44
N GLU A 407 18.42 -16.47 3.79
CA GLU A 407 19.09 -16.41 5.10
C GLU A 407 19.87 -15.10 5.30
N GLU A 408 20.55 -14.62 4.26
CA GLU A 408 21.30 -13.36 4.31
C GLU A 408 20.42 -12.12 4.46
N LYS A 409 19.17 -12.18 3.96
CA LYS A 409 18.32 -10.99 3.78
C LYS A 409 17.00 -11.06 4.52
N GLU A 410 16.66 -12.21 5.10
CA GLU A 410 15.40 -12.51 5.81
C GLU A 410 14.13 -12.11 5.02
N GLU A 411 14.25 -11.95 3.69
CA GLU A 411 13.24 -11.45 2.77
C GLU A 411 12.76 -12.57 1.83
N PRO A 412 11.47 -12.56 1.45
CA PRO A 412 10.94 -13.39 0.38
C PRO A 412 11.63 -13.14 -0.97
N ARG A 413 11.99 -14.22 -1.63
CA ARG A 413 12.63 -14.27 -2.96
C ARG A 413 11.89 -15.29 -3.83
N LEU A 414 12.13 -15.18 -5.14
CA LEU A 414 11.57 -16.06 -6.15
C LEU A 414 12.73 -16.69 -6.92
N GLY A 415 12.87 -18.02 -6.82
CA GLY A 415 13.85 -18.81 -7.56
C GLY A 415 13.21 -19.62 -8.66
N GLU A 416 13.97 -19.91 -9.71
CA GLU A 416 13.55 -20.75 -10.83
C GLU A 416 13.80 -22.23 -10.51
N ARG A 417 12.73 -23.04 -10.39
CA ARG A 417 12.76 -24.40 -9.83
C ARG A 417 13.73 -25.35 -10.53
N TYR A 418 13.85 -25.22 -11.84
CA TYR A 418 14.65 -26.13 -12.67
C TYR A 418 16.06 -25.60 -12.97
N VAL A 419 16.42 -24.45 -12.40
CA VAL A 419 17.71 -23.77 -12.64
C VAL A 419 18.46 -23.52 -11.34
N GLU A 420 17.75 -23.07 -10.30
CA GLU A 420 18.31 -22.64 -9.03
C GLU A 420 18.13 -23.71 -7.94
N PRO A 421 19.13 -23.91 -7.06
CA PRO A 421 18.97 -24.75 -5.88
C PRO A 421 18.04 -24.08 -4.85
N GLY A 422 17.49 -24.86 -3.91
CA GLY A 422 16.70 -24.33 -2.79
C GLY A 422 15.19 -24.56 -2.88
N ALA A 423 14.71 -25.28 -3.90
CA ALA A 423 13.31 -25.67 -4.01
C ALA A 423 12.83 -26.56 -2.83
N ASP A 424 13.75 -27.21 -2.12
CA ASP A 424 13.52 -27.93 -0.87
C ASP A 424 13.18 -27.01 0.32
N ARG A 425 13.51 -25.71 0.22
CA ARG A 425 13.23 -24.67 1.22
C ARG A 425 12.04 -23.79 0.84
N GLU A 426 11.17 -24.30 -0.04
CA GLU A 426 10.02 -23.56 -0.55
C GLU A 426 9.04 -23.15 0.56
N MET A 427 8.64 -21.88 0.55
CA MET A 427 7.57 -21.34 1.39
C MET A 427 6.20 -21.86 0.94
N PRO A 428 5.22 -22.00 1.85
CA PRO A 428 3.88 -22.51 1.53
C PRO A 428 3.02 -21.46 0.81
N LEU A 429 3.46 -21.01 -0.37
CA LEU A 429 2.76 -20.03 -1.22
C LEU A 429 2.19 -20.66 -2.50
N GLY A 430 2.43 -21.96 -2.70
CA GLY A 430 1.91 -22.77 -3.80
C GLY A 430 0.45 -23.18 -3.62
N ILE A 431 -0.45 -22.24 -3.30
CA ILE A 431 -1.85 -22.55 -2.92
C ILE A 431 -2.56 -23.40 -3.97
N ALA A 432 -2.43 -23.07 -5.26
CA ALA A 432 -3.05 -23.84 -6.33
C ALA A 432 -2.58 -25.31 -6.37
N ARG A 433 -1.27 -25.53 -6.21
CA ARG A 433 -0.67 -26.87 -6.16
C ARG A 433 -1.16 -27.65 -4.95
N ASP A 434 -1.16 -26.99 -3.80
CA ASP A 434 -1.52 -27.64 -2.54
C ASP A 434 -3.02 -27.97 -2.51
N VAL A 435 -3.86 -27.15 -3.13
CA VAL A 435 -5.29 -27.44 -3.38
C VAL A 435 -5.46 -28.65 -4.30
N ARG A 436 -4.75 -28.72 -5.43
CA ARG A 436 -4.78 -29.89 -6.31
C ARG A 436 -4.40 -31.18 -5.57
N ARG A 437 -3.29 -31.15 -4.83
CA ARG A 437 -2.83 -32.28 -4.00
C ARG A 437 -3.84 -32.69 -2.93
N CYS A 438 -4.55 -31.71 -2.36
CA CYS A 438 -5.64 -31.96 -1.41
C CYS A 438 -6.82 -32.67 -2.09
N TYR A 439 -7.25 -32.16 -3.24
CA TYR A 439 -8.33 -32.74 -4.03
C TYR A 439 -8.03 -34.18 -4.44
N ASP A 440 -6.83 -34.47 -4.95
CA ASP A 440 -6.39 -35.83 -5.30
C ASP A 440 -6.46 -36.79 -4.11
N ALA A 441 -5.97 -36.34 -2.94
CA ALA A 441 -6.02 -37.15 -1.72
C ALA A 441 -7.46 -37.40 -1.24
N CYS A 442 -8.33 -36.40 -1.35
CA CYS A 442 -9.76 -36.56 -1.05
C CYS A 442 -10.41 -37.59 -1.98
N GLN A 443 -10.13 -37.52 -3.29
CA GLN A 443 -10.70 -38.44 -4.27
C GLN A 443 -10.25 -39.89 -4.04
N ALA A 444 -8.96 -40.09 -3.73
CA ALA A 444 -8.43 -41.42 -3.40
C ALA A 444 -9.14 -42.02 -2.17
N LEU A 445 -9.31 -41.25 -1.09
CA LEU A 445 -9.98 -41.72 0.13
C LEU A 445 -11.47 -41.98 -0.07
N LEU A 446 -12.17 -41.12 -0.83
CA LEU A 446 -13.59 -41.30 -1.13
C LEU A 446 -13.86 -42.53 -2.00
N ALA A 447 -12.89 -42.95 -2.82
CA ALA A 447 -12.96 -44.19 -3.58
C ALA A 447 -12.85 -45.45 -2.70
N GLU A 448 -12.14 -45.35 -1.56
CA GLU A 448 -12.00 -46.43 -0.58
C GLU A 448 -13.19 -46.49 0.38
N ASP A 449 -13.55 -45.35 0.99
CA ASP A 449 -14.70 -45.23 1.88
C ASP A 449 -15.41 -43.87 1.70
N ALA A 450 -16.67 -44.00 1.32
CA ALA A 450 -17.56 -42.91 0.97
C ALA A 450 -18.09 -42.13 2.20
N GLN A 451 -17.83 -42.60 3.43
CA GLN A 451 -18.18 -41.95 4.69
C GLN A 451 -16.98 -41.29 5.41
N THR A 452 -15.83 -41.22 4.73
CA THR A 452 -14.62 -40.57 5.25
C THR A 452 -14.80 -39.09 5.58
N THR A 453 -14.06 -38.66 6.58
CA THR A 453 -14.07 -37.31 7.14
C THR A 453 -12.74 -36.61 6.94
N VAL A 454 -12.71 -35.31 7.20
CA VAL A 454 -11.49 -34.51 7.23
C VAL A 454 -10.47 -35.07 8.23
N LEU A 455 -10.92 -35.63 9.36
CA LEU A 455 -10.05 -36.30 10.32
C LEU A 455 -9.26 -37.45 9.67
N ASP A 456 -9.94 -38.30 8.89
CA ASP A 456 -9.32 -39.45 8.23
C ASP A 456 -8.24 -38.99 7.23
N LEU A 457 -8.54 -37.95 6.44
CA LEU A 457 -7.58 -37.35 5.53
C LEU A 457 -6.34 -36.82 6.25
N VAL A 458 -6.50 -36.02 7.31
CA VAL A 458 -5.34 -35.41 7.98
C VAL A 458 -4.54 -36.41 8.83
N LEU A 459 -5.14 -37.53 9.25
CA LEU A 459 -4.43 -38.62 9.91
C LEU A 459 -3.50 -39.34 8.93
N GLN A 460 -3.94 -39.57 7.70
CA GLN A 460 -3.13 -40.20 6.64
C GLN A 460 -2.17 -39.23 5.95
N ARG A 461 -2.58 -37.97 5.77
CA ARG A 461 -1.85 -36.92 5.04
C ARG A 461 -1.70 -35.67 5.88
N ARG A 462 -0.84 -35.76 6.90
CA ARG A 462 -0.55 -34.64 7.84
C ARG A 462 -0.04 -33.39 7.14
N ASP A 463 0.64 -33.55 6.00
CA ASP A 463 1.14 -32.46 5.16
C ASP A 463 0.01 -31.59 4.59
N LEU A 464 -1.21 -32.12 4.46
CA LEU A 464 -2.38 -31.40 3.94
C LEU A 464 -3.15 -30.62 5.01
N ARG A 465 -2.81 -30.76 6.30
CA ARG A 465 -3.55 -30.10 7.40
C ARG A 465 -3.64 -28.58 7.21
N GLY A 466 -2.57 -27.94 6.75
CA GLY A 466 -2.54 -26.50 6.54
C GLY A 466 -3.51 -26.05 5.43
N ILE A 467 -3.48 -26.73 4.29
CA ILE A 467 -4.35 -26.38 3.15
C ILE A 467 -5.81 -26.72 3.43
N VAL A 468 -6.11 -27.80 4.15
CA VAL A 468 -7.48 -28.12 4.57
C VAL A 468 -8.05 -27.04 5.48
N ARG A 469 -7.30 -26.60 6.51
CA ARG A 469 -7.71 -25.47 7.38
C ARG A 469 -7.98 -24.21 6.57
N ARG A 470 -7.08 -23.91 5.62
CA ARG A 470 -7.22 -22.76 4.71
C ARG A 470 -8.52 -22.85 3.90
N ILE A 471 -8.76 -23.98 3.21
CA ILE A 471 -9.98 -24.21 2.43
C ILE A 471 -11.22 -24.07 3.33
N GLN A 472 -11.21 -24.69 4.51
CA GLN A 472 -12.36 -24.63 5.42
C GLN A 472 -12.67 -23.22 5.90
N THR A 473 -11.63 -22.41 6.09
CA THR A 473 -11.75 -21.01 6.53
C THR A 473 -12.21 -20.09 5.40
N LEU A 474 -11.67 -20.29 4.19
CA LEU A 474 -11.75 -19.30 3.11
C LEU A 474 -12.79 -19.60 2.05
N ALA A 475 -13.17 -20.87 1.85
CA ALA A 475 -14.20 -21.24 0.88
C ALA A 475 -15.55 -20.53 1.11
N PRO A 476 -15.99 -20.27 2.37
CA PRO A 476 -17.21 -19.49 2.64
C PRO A 476 -17.09 -17.98 2.39
N LEU A 477 -15.89 -17.44 2.18
CA LEU A 477 -15.66 -16.00 2.05
C LEU A 477 -15.76 -15.55 0.57
N ALA A 478 -16.36 -14.38 0.33
CA ALA A 478 -16.56 -13.84 -1.01
C ALA A 478 -15.24 -13.56 -1.77
N TYR A 479 -14.21 -13.13 -1.04
CA TYR A 479 -12.90 -12.76 -1.56
C TYR A 479 -11.80 -13.48 -0.77
N GLY A 480 -12.00 -14.75 -0.41
CA GLY A 480 -11.07 -15.51 0.43
C GLY A 480 -9.73 -15.82 -0.23
N GLU A 481 -9.66 -15.90 -1.57
CA GLU A 481 -8.46 -16.37 -2.27
C GLU A 481 -8.05 -15.50 -3.45
N ILE A 482 -6.74 -15.26 -3.56
CA ILE A 482 -6.12 -14.74 -4.77
C ILE A 482 -6.12 -15.87 -5.79
N ARG A 483 -6.91 -15.73 -6.86
CA ARG A 483 -7.18 -16.80 -7.83
C ARG A 483 -6.11 -16.81 -8.91
N GLY A 484 -4.87 -17.06 -8.53
CA GLY A 484 -3.73 -17.13 -9.44
C GLY A 484 -2.66 -18.10 -8.96
N ASN A 485 -1.99 -18.77 -9.90
CA ASN A 485 -0.88 -19.67 -9.59
C ASN A 485 0.42 -18.88 -9.39
N LEU A 486 0.83 -18.71 -8.14
CA LEU A 486 2.04 -17.95 -7.80
C LEU A 486 3.35 -18.70 -8.08
N LEU A 487 3.27 -19.94 -8.56
CA LEU A 487 4.41 -20.73 -9.01
C LEU A 487 4.55 -20.72 -10.55
N ALA A 488 3.56 -20.20 -11.27
CA ALA A 488 3.54 -20.24 -12.72
C ALA A 488 4.59 -19.30 -13.35
N ARG A 489 5.10 -19.65 -14.53
CA ARG A 489 6.11 -18.85 -15.26
C ARG A 489 5.66 -17.43 -15.58
N ASP A 490 4.37 -17.26 -15.86
CA ASP A 490 3.72 -15.98 -16.16
C ASP A 490 3.23 -15.23 -14.92
N CYS A 491 3.51 -15.74 -13.72
CA CYS A 491 3.20 -15.04 -12.47
C CYS A 491 3.89 -13.68 -12.44
N ARG A 492 3.09 -12.63 -12.20
CA ARG A 492 3.57 -11.26 -12.00
C ARG A 492 3.32 -10.82 -10.55
N PRO A 493 4.27 -11.05 -9.63
CA PRO A 493 4.14 -10.64 -8.23
C PRO A 493 3.79 -9.16 -8.04
N ILE A 494 4.23 -8.30 -8.97
CA ILE A 494 3.92 -6.87 -8.97
C ILE A 494 2.41 -6.57 -8.91
N HIS A 495 1.56 -7.45 -9.43
CA HIS A 495 0.11 -7.30 -9.31
C HIS A 495 -0.35 -7.33 -7.85
N LEU A 496 0.23 -8.22 -7.03
CA LEU A 496 -0.06 -8.30 -5.59
C LEU A 496 0.49 -7.09 -4.84
N LEU A 497 1.68 -6.62 -5.24
CA LEU A 497 2.28 -5.42 -4.66
C LEU A 497 1.37 -4.22 -4.90
N ARG A 498 0.93 -4.00 -6.15
CA ARG A 498 0.04 -2.90 -6.51
C ARG A 498 -1.30 -2.97 -5.76
N CYS A 499 -1.88 -4.15 -5.61
CA CYS A 499 -3.10 -4.34 -4.81
C CYS A 499 -2.95 -3.82 -3.37
N LYS A 500 -1.91 -4.25 -2.66
CA LYS A 500 -1.71 -3.80 -1.27
C LYS A 500 -1.38 -2.32 -1.20
N LEU A 501 -0.52 -1.85 -2.11
CA LEU A 501 -0.10 -0.45 -2.16
C LEU A 501 -1.26 0.50 -2.52
N SER A 502 -2.23 0.07 -3.33
CA SER A 502 -3.43 0.87 -3.57
C SER A 502 -4.27 1.03 -2.29
N PHE A 503 -4.39 -0.01 -1.46
CA PHE A 503 -5.00 0.13 -0.13
C PHE A 503 -4.18 1.02 0.81
N PHE A 504 -2.85 1.09 0.67
CA PHE A 504 -2.06 2.05 1.45
C PHE A 504 -2.32 3.51 1.02
N GLY A 505 -2.76 3.73 -0.23
CA GLY A 505 -2.96 5.07 -0.80
C GLY A 505 -1.84 5.50 -1.73
N ALA A 506 -1.10 4.54 -2.28
CA ALA A 506 -0.05 4.79 -3.26
C ALA A 506 -0.61 5.23 -4.61
N SER A 507 0.17 6.05 -5.32
CA SER A 507 -0.05 6.44 -6.71
C SER A 507 1.25 6.33 -7.52
N LYS A 508 1.15 6.59 -8.84
CA LYS A 508 2.26 6.58 -9.79
C LYS A 508 3.12 5.32 -9.71
N PHE A 509 2.49 4.16 -9.92
CA PHE A 509 3.17 2.87 -9.95
C PHE A 509 4.16 2.80 -11.11
N ASP A 510 5.44 2.69 -10.81
CA ASP A 510 6.54 2.68 -11.79
C ASP A 510 7.28 1.34 -11.66
N PRO A 511 6.83 0.30 -12.39
CA PRO A 511 7.49 -0.99 -12.42
C PRO A 511 8.95 -0.84 -12.86
N ARG A 512 9.85 -1.53 -12.15
CA ARG A 512 11.26 -1.58 -12.53
C ARG A 512 11.70 -3.00 -12.92
N SER A 513 10.83 -3.96 -12.65
CA SER A 513 10.82 -5.35 -13.14
C SER A 513 9.47 -5.96 -12.74
N ASP A 514 9.21 -7.23 -13.07
CA ASP A 514 8.03 -7.94 -12.57
C ASP A 514 8.05 -8.25 -11.05
N ARG A 515 9.15 -7.91 -10.36
CA ARG A 515 9.40 -8.26 -8.95
C ARG A 515 9.37 -7.06 -7.99
N TRP A 516 9.43 -5.83 -8.51
CA TRP A 516 9.39 -4.62 -7.68
C TRP A 516 8.91 -3.37 -8.42
N VAL A 517 8.33 -2.45 -7.65
CA VAL A 517 7.66 -1.24 -8.14
C VAL A 517 8.02 -0.03 -7.28
N ARG A 518 8.19 1.13 -7.92
CA ARG A 518 8.27 2.43 -7.24
C ARG A 518 6.90 3.06 -7.15
N ILE A 519 6.63 3.73 -6.04
CA ILE A 519 5.36 4.43 -5.81
C ILE A 519 5.59 5.73 -5.06
N THR A 520 4.56 6.58 -5.04
CA THR A 520 4.52 7.78 -4.19
C THR A 520 3.31 7.70 -3.25
N LEU A 521 3.53 8.01 -1.97
CA LEU A 521 2.51 8.14 -0.92
C LEU A 521 2.31 9.62 -0.56
N PHE A 522 1.12 9.99 -0.09
CA PHE A 522 0.79 11.35 0.39
C PHE A 522 1.07 12.49 -0.60
N GLN A 523 1.25 12.19 -1.89
CA GLN A 523 1.38 13.22 -2.90
C GLN A 523 0.07 13.99 -3.00
N GLY A 524 0.13 15.32 -2.93
CA GLY A 524 -1.05 16.19 -2.89
C GLY A 524 -1.67 16.35 -1.51
N ALA A 525 -1.28 15.53 -0.53
CA ALA A 525 -1.86 15.62 0.81
C ALA A 525 -1.62 17.02 1.39
N PRO A 526 -2.59 17.55 2.16
CA PRO A 526 -2.45 18.84 2.83
C PRO A 526 -1.18 18.93 3.70
N LEU A 527 -0.74 20.16 3.98
CA LEU A 527 0.35 20.42 4.93
C LEU A 527 -0.18 20.36 6.38
N LEU A 528 0.70 20.22 7.38
CA LEU A 528 0.27 20.10 8.79
C LEU A 528 -0.55 21.30 9.26
N ASP A 529 -0.16 22.50 8.87
CA ASP A 529 -0.85 23.76 9.18
C ASP A 529 -2.15 23.97 8.35
N GLU A 530 -2.49 23.03 7.47
CA GLU A 530 -3.74 23.02 6.68
C GLU A 530 -4.75 21.98 7.18
N MET A 531 -4.41 21.19 8.20
CA MET A 531 -5.29 20.12 8.69
C MET A 531 -6.64 20.65 9.15
N ASP A 532 -6.65 21.87 9.67
CA ASP A 532 -7.86 22.50 10.18
C ASP A 532 -8.74 23.17 9.12
N ALA A 533 -8.27 23.26 7.87
CA ALA A 533 -8.96 24.01 6.82
C ALA A 533 -10.22 23.28 6.28
N SER A 534 -10.26 21.95 6.36
CA SER A 534 -11.39 21.12 5.92
C SER A 534 -11.35 19.76 6.60
N ASP A 535 -12.51 19.26 7.03
CA ASP A 535 -12.66 17.90 7.56
C ASP A 535 -12.48 16.81 6.48
N ASP A 536 -12.57 17.20 5.19
CA ASP A 536 -12.32 16.33 4.04
C ASP A 536 -11.47 17.04 2.98
N PRO A 537 -10.13 17.01 3.11
CA PRO A 537 -9.24 17.64 2.16
C PRO A 537 -9.28 16.98 0.76
N ASP A 538 -9.48 17.77 -0.30
CA ASP A 538 -9.48 17.28 -1.70
C ASP A 538 -8.05 17.14 -2.24
N TRP A 539 -7.48 15.94 -2.11
CA TRP A 539 -6.15 15.62 -2.64
C TRP A 539 -6.07 14.37 -3.52
N PHE A 540 -7.20 13.92 -4.08
CA PHE A 540 -7.22 12.76 -4.97
C PHE A 540 -6.65 13.12 -6.35
N LEU A 541 -5.74 12.27 -6.86
CA LEU A 541 -5.06 12.39 -8.16
C LEU A 541 -4.40 13.77 -8.34
N PRO A 542 -3.38 14.11 -7.53
CA PRO A 542 -2.73 15.42 -7.60
C PRO A 542 -2.09 15.65 -8.96
N VAL A 543 -2.13 16.89 -9.42
CA VAL A 543 -1.48 17.37 -10.65
C VAL A 543 -0.40 18.38 -10.30
N ALA A 544 0.64 18.46 -11.12
CA ALA A 544 1.75 19.37 -10.91
C ALA A 544 1.22 20.81 -10.90
N PRO A 545 1.66 21.66 -9.95
CA PRO A 545 1.33 23.07 -10.00
C PRO A 545 1.92 23.71 -11.26
N PRO A 546 1.32 24.81 -11.76
CA PRO A 546 1.89 25.54 -12.89
C PRO A 546 3.30 26.06 -12.53
N ALA A 547 4.19 26.08 -13.51
CA ALA A 547 5.51 26.71 -13.34
C ALA A 547 5.33 28.19 -12.99
N SER A 548 6.04 28.64 -11.96
CA SER A 548 5.99 30.01 -11.42
C SER A 548 6.64 31.04 -12.34
#